data_AF-V9W312-F1
#
_entry.id   AF-V9W312-F1
#
_cell.length_a   1.000
_cell.length_b   1.000
_cell.length_c   1.000
_cell.angle_alpha   90.00
_cell.angle_beta   90.00
_cell.angle_gamma   90.00
#
_symmetry.space_group_name_H-M   'P 1'
#
loop_
_entity.id
_entity.type
_entity.pdbx_description
1 polymer ?
#
loop_
_entity_poly.entity_id
_entity_poly.type
_entity_poly.pdbx_seq_one_letter_code
_entity_poly.pdbx_strand_id
1 'polypeptide(L)' 'MVVSDNGTELTSNAILRWQEDRKAEWHYIAPGKPMQNGFVESFNGRLRDECLL' A
#
# COMPACT_ATOMS: atom_id res chain seq x y z
N MET A 1 -4.21 0.84 -11.24
CA MET A 1 -3.37 1.74 -10.43
C MET A 1 -3.38 1.28 -8.98
N VAL A 2 -2.24 0.81 -8.47
CA VAL A 2 -2.00 0.46 -7.07
C VAL A 2 -1.36 1.68 -6.39
N VAL A 3 -1.83 2.02 -5.19
CA VAL A 3 -1.25 3.10 -4.36
C VAL A 3 -0.75 2.49 -3.07
N SER A 4 0.50 2.76 -2.71
CA SER A 4 1.10 2.29 -1.46
C SER A 4 1.75 3.40 -0.66
N ASP A 5 1.94 3.16 0.64
CA ASP A 5 2.87 3.98 1.42
C ASP A 5 4.34 3.71 1.02
N ASN A 6 5.24 4.49 1.63
CA ASN A 6 6.69 4.42 1.37
C ASN A 6 7.41 3.39 2.25
N GLY A 7 6.71 2.40 2.78
CA GLY A 7 7.28 1.32 3.58
C GLY A 7 8.35 0.56 2.82
N THR A 8 9.38 0.11 3.54
CA THR A 8 10.53 -0.60 2.94
C THR A 8 10.14 -1.91 2.25
N GLU A 9 9.04 -2.54 2.70
CA GLU A 9 8.49 -3.75 2.10
C GLU A 9 7.99 -3.49 0.66
N LEU A 10 7.36 -2.31 0.45
CA LEU A 10 6.70 -1.93 -0.80
C LEU A 10 7.63 -1.16 -1.74
N THR A 11 8.75 -0.66 -1.24
CA THR A 11 9.82 -0.02 -2.02
C THR A 11 10.97 -0.97 -2.37
N SER A 12 10.82 -2.26 -2.08
CA SER A 12 11.84 -3.28 -2.35
C SER A 12 11.98 -3.63 -3.85
N ASN A 13 13.18 -4.05 -4.26
CA ASN A 13 13.45 -4.49 -5.64
C ASN A 13 12.53 -5.64 -6.11
N ALA A 14 12.07 -6.49 -5.18
CA ALA A 14 11.15 -7.57 -5.49
C ALA A 14 9.80 -7.03 -5.97
N ILE A 15 9.29 -5.99 -5.32
CA ILE A 15 8.03 -5.33 -5.70
C ILE A 15 8.19 -4.55 -7.01
N LEU A 16 9.31 -3.85 -7.19
CA LEU A 16 9.63 -3.17 -8.46
C LEU A 16 9.61 -4.15 -9.64
N ARG A 17 10.28 -5.29 -9.51
CA ARG A 17 10.28 -6.32 -10.57
C ARG A 17 8.89 -6.91 -10.80
N TRP A 18 8.15 -7.17 -9.74
CA TRP A 18 6.80 -7.72 -9.82
C TRP A 18 5.84 -6.78 -10.57
N GLN A 19 5.91 -5.47 -10.33
CA GLN A 19 5.05 -4.49 -11.01
C GLN A 19 5.41 -4.37 -12.50
N GLU A 20 6.70 -4.43 -12.85
CA GLU A 20 7.16 -4.40 -14.23
C GLU A 20 6.69 -5.64 -15.00
N ASP A 21 6.91 -6.82 -14.44
CA ASP A 21 6.53 -8.10 -15.05
C ASP A 21 5.01 -8.18 -15.30
N ARG A 22 4.20 -7.62 -14.39
CA ARG A 22 2.73 -7.61 -14.49
C ARG A 22 2.18 -6.40 -15.21
N LYS A 23 3.03 -5.43 -15.58
CA LYS A 23 2.61 -4.12 -16.12
C LYS A 23 1.58 -3.44 -15.22
N ALA A 24 1.74 -3.61 -13.91
CA ALA A 24 0.86 -3.02 -12.91
C ALA A 24 1.31 -1.58 -12.68
N GLU A 25 0.43 -0.62 -12.95
CA GLU A 25 0.68 0.78 -12.63
C GLU A 25 0.71 0.97 -11.11
N TRP A 26 1.84 1.44 -10.57
CA TRP A 26 2.08 1.60 -9.14
C TRP A 26 2.51 3.02 -8.80
N HIS A 27 1.92 3.59 -7.75
CA HIS A 27 2.26 4.91 -7.23
C HIS A 27 2.47 4.89 -5.71
N TYR A 28 3.37 5.73 -5.24
CA TYR A 28 3.58 5.94 -3.79
C TYR A 28 2.84 7.19 -3.33
N ILE A 29 2.36 7.18 -2.09
CA ILE A 29 1.84 8.40 -1.46
C ILE A 29 2.97 9.43 -1.31
N ALA A 30 2.60 10.71 -1.25
CA ALA A 30 3.55 11.75 -0.94
C ALA A 30 4.11 11.57 0.48
N PRO A 31 5.43 11.72 0.69
CA PRO A 31 6.02 11.68 2.01
C PRO A 31 5.33 12.65 2.98
N GLY A 32 5.01 12.17 4.18
CA GLY A 32 4.31 12.97 5.19
C GLY A 32 2.82 13.22 4.92
N LYS A 33 2.20 12.55 3.93
CA LYS A 33 0.75 12.62 3.67
C LYS A 33 0.04 11.27 3.90
N PRO A 34 -0.04 10.77 5.15
CA PRO A 34 -0.67 9.49 5.46
C PRO A 34 -2.15 9.44 5.06
N MET A 35 -2.83 10.58 5.03
CA MET A 35 -4.24 10.67 4.59
C MET A 35 -4.48 10.14 3.17
N GLN A 36 -3.47 10.11 2.30
CA GLN A 36 -3.59 9.50 0.97
C GLN A 36 -3.74 7.98 1.01
N ASN A 37 -3.38 7.34 2.13
CA ASN A 37 -3.58 5.91 2.40
C ASN A 37 -4.76 5.64 3.34
N GLY A 38 -5.53 6.67 3.72
CA GLY A 38 -6.53 6.58 4.79
C GLY A 38 -7.64 5.55 4.54
N PHE A 39 -7.97 5.25 3.28
CA PHE A 39 -8.92 4.20 2.94
C PHE A 39 -8.43 2.82 3.43
N VAL A 40 -7.20 2.45 3.09
CA VAL A 40 -6.64 1.15 3.47
C VAL A 40 -6.45 1.05 4.98
N GLU A 41 -6.06 2.14 5.64
CA GLU A 41 -5.92 2.17 7.11
C GLU A 41 -7.28 1.97 7.80
N SER A 42 -8.33 2.63 7.32
CA SER A 42 -9.69 2.44 7.85
C SER A 42 -10.21 1.02 7.63
N PHE A 43 -9.91 0.44 6.47
CA PHE A 43 -10.27 -0.95 6.15
C PHE A 43 -9.55 -1.92 7.09
N ASN A 44 -8.23 -1.76 7.26
CA ASN A 44 -7.43 -2.60 8.14
C ASN A 44 -7.87 -2.48 9.61
N GLY A 45 -8.25 -1.27 10.04
CA GLY A 45 -8.82 -1.04 11.37
C GLY A 45 -10.12 -1.83 11.57
N ARG A 46 -11.07 -1.71 10.63
CA ARG A 46 -12.34 -2.46 10.69
C ARG A 46 -12.14 -3.97 10.58
N LEU A 47 -11.26 -4.42 9.69
CA LEU A 47 -10.94 -5.85 9.54
C LEU A 47 -10.41 -6.44 10.85
N ARG A 48 -9.55 -5.70 11.54
CA ARG A 48 -9.02 -6.12 12.84
C ARG A 48 -10.11 -6.20 13.90
N ASP A 49 -10.98 -5.19 13.96
CA ASP A 49 -12.07 -5.11 14.92
C ASP A 49 -13.12 -6.22 14.72
N GLU A 50 -13.44 -6.52 13.46
CA GLU A 50 -14.52 -7.45 13.10
C GLU A 50 -14.08 -8.91 13.01
N CYS A 51 -12.83 -9.19 12.60
CA CYS A 51 -12.43 -10.54 12.17
C CYS A 51 -11.26 -11.16 12.93
N LEU A 52 -10.55 -10.40 13.79
CA LEU A 52 -9.35 -10.87 14.48
C LEU A 52 -9.50 -10.88 16.02
N LEU A 53 -10.74 -10.96 16.50
CA LEU A 53 -11.09 -11.19 17.91
C LEU A 53 -10.51 -12.52 18.43
#